data_AF-A0A242DDJ8-F1
#
_entry.id   AF-A0A242DDJ8-F1
#
_cell.length_a   1.000
_cell.length_b   1.000
_cell.length_c   1.000
_cell.angle_alpha   90.00
_cell.angle_beta   90.00
_cell.angle_gamma   90.00
#
_symmetry.space_group_name_H-M   'P 1'
#
loop_
_entity.id
_entity.type
_entity.pdbx_description
1 polymer ?
#
loop_
_entity_poly.entity_id
_entity_poly.type
_entity_poly.pdbx_seq_one_letter_code
_entity_poly.pdbx_strand_id
1 'polypeptide(L)'
;MDIYLKKAALHIVDRESGDPIYSQSELDLTKEYIREYLTKKIQKLSSAQTKTGTLTEDSTFALLSQQAEHDFLAASEKIVTRWYEAYKESEEAPSADVFVALYEEDTQLYVAFLKVNYHEGYTHIVDSDEAGLKNELIIHRALLSSKSQKADEGIVVNLGNLSYEMIEKKYPFSGEKRLYFSTQVIESRPAPSLEENVRVIKKVAEKIGAKFENPKHDVIADVKEAVYDVVEESGQIDAKVVAQKVFKDNVSAQMAFQEEVVEKGYVDQAPLLREVREITEKKYGKQKLKLSNGIELIVPLDVYRNPELIEFTNNPDGTISVTIKNVDEVINRL
;
A
#
# COMPACT_ATOMS: atom_id res chain seq x y z
N MET A 1 -10.84 2.24 14.92
CA MET A 1 -9.95 3.40 14.76
C MET A 1 -10.85 4.60 14.56
N ASP A 2 -10.94 5.46 15.55
CA ASP A 2 -11.84 6.62 15.54
C ASP A 2 -11.02 7.87 15.21
N ILE A 3 -11.00 8.21 13.93
CA ILE A 3 -10.37 9.44 13.43
C ILE A 3 -11.33 10.60 13.66
N TYR A 4 -10.86 11.63 14.38
CA TYR A 4 -11.58 12.88 14.56
C TYR A 4 -10.99 13.97 13.67
N LEU A 5 -11.64 14.22 12.53
CA LEU A 5 -11.26 15.28 11.59
C LEU A 5 -11.53 16.66 12.22
N LYS A 6 -10.48 17.47 12.37
CA LYS A 6 -10.58 18.86 12.86
C LYS A 6 -10.76 19.86 11.73
N LYS A 7 -9.92 19.75 10.70
CA LYS A 7 -9.90 20.64 9.54
C LYS A 7 -9.53 19.87 8.29
N ALA A 8 -10.04 20.29 7.14
CA ALA A 8 -9.64 19.71 5.86
C ALA A 8 -9.71 20.74 4.74
N ALA A 9 -8.84 20.63 3.74
CA ALA A 9 -8.82 21.45 2.54
C ALA A 9 -8.69 20.55 1.31
N LEU A 10 -9.27 21.01 0.20
CA LEU A 10 -9.18 20.38 -1.12
C LEU A 10 -8.51 21.37 -2.08
N HIS A 11 -7.41 20.94 -2.69
CA HIS A 11 -6.68 21.72 -3.69
C HIS A 11 -6.73 20.99 -5.03
N ILE A 12 -6.97 21.73 -6.11
CA ILE A 12 -7.13 21.19 -7.46
C ILE A 12 -5.79 21.29 -8.19
N VAL A 13 -5.31 20.17 -8.74
CA VAL A 13 -4.03 20.09 -9.45
C VAL A 13 -4.29 19.56 -10.85
N ASP A 14 -4.79 20.45 -11.70
CA ASP A 14 -4.92 20.16 -13.13
C ASP A 14 -3.66 20.60 -13.88
N ARG A 15 -2.87 19.62 -14.33
CA ARG A 15 -1.62 19.86 -15.04
C ARG A 15 -1.81 20.46 -16.43
N GLU A 16 -3.01 20.37 -17.00
CA GLU A 16 -3.31 21.03 -18.28
C GLU A 16 -3.54 22.53 -18.12
N SER A 17 -3.98 22.96 -16.93
CA SER A 17 -4.38 24.35 -16.64
C SER A 17 -3.26 25.21 -16.03
N GLY A 18 -2.10 24.63 -15.68
CA GLY A 18 -0.93 25.36 -15.16
C GLY A 18 -0.69 25.14 -13.67
N ASP A 19 -0.74 26.22 -12.87
CA ASP A 19 -0.49 26.16 -11.43
C ASP A 19 -1.69 25.59 -10.65
N PRO A 20 -1.48 25.01 -9.45
CA PRO A 20 -2.57 24.47 -8.64
C PRO A 20 -3.55 25.56 -8.20
N ILE A 21 -4.83 25.20 -8.12
CA ILE A 21 -5.87 26.08 -7.58
C ILE A 21 -6.05 25.75 -6.10
N TYR A 22 -5.61 26.67 -5.24
CA TYR A 22 -5.69 26.50 -3.80
C TYR A 22 -7.03 26.98 -3.23
N SER A 23 -7.73 26.12 -2.50
CA SER A 23 -8.96 26.50 -1.81
C SER A 23 -8.70 27.59 -0.78
N GLN A 24 -9.56 28.61 -0.79
CA GLN A 24 -9.57 29.71 0.18
C GLN A 24 -10.44 29.41 1.41
N SER A 25 -11.06 28.23 1.46
CA SER A 25 -11.93 27.80 2.56
C SER A 25 -11.74 26.33 2.89
N GLU A 26 -11.97 25.97 4.15
CA GLU A 26 -11.98 24.59 4.60
C GLU A 26 -13.20 23.82 4.03
N LEU A 27 -13.06 22.50 3.90
CA LEU A 27 -14.17 21.61 3.62
C LEU A 27 -15.15 21.59 4.79
N ASP A 28 -16.45 21.57 4.48
CA ASP A 28 -17.50 21.52 5.48
C ASP A 28 -17.60 20.12 6.12
N LEU A 29 -16.88 19.93 7.23
CA LEU A 29 -16.87 18.69 7.99
C LEU A 29 -18.18 18.40 8.73
N THR A 30 -19.18 19.30 8.70
CA THR A 30 -20.53 18.95 9.19
C THR A 30 -21.20 17.92 8.28
N LYS A 31 -20.78 17.84 7.01
CA LYS A 31 -21.29 16.89 6.02
C LYS A 31 -20.67 15.50 6.21
N GLU A 32 -21.52 14.52 6.53
CA GLU A 32 -21.10 13.15 6.80
C GLU A 32 -20.33 12.49 5.64
N TYR A 33 -20.77 12.67 4.40
CA TYR A 33 -20.11 12.05 3.25
C TYR A 33 -18.68 12.55 3.04
N ILE A 34 -18.36 13.79 3.40
CA ILE A 34 -17.00 14.35 3.35
C ILE A 34 -16.14 13.69 4.43
N ARG A 35 -16.65 13.64 5.67
CA ARG A 35 -15.95 12.99 6.78
C ARG A 35 -15.67 11.53 6.50
N GLU A 36 -16.66 10.80 5.98
CA GLU A 36 -16.52 9.39 5.65
C GLU A 36 -15.49 9.18 4.53
N TYR A 37 -15.52 10.00 3.48
CA TYR A 37 -14.56 9.92 2.38
C TYR A 37 -13.13 10.10 2.89
N LEU A 38 -12.85 11.19 3.61
CA LEU A 38 -11.51 11.50 4.13
C LEU A 38 -11.04 10.45 5.14
N THR A 39 -11.88 10.08 6.11
CA THR A 39 -11.55 9.06 7.12
C THR A 39 -11.16 7.75 6.47
N LYS A 40 -11.92 7.28 5.47
CA LYS A 40 -11.61 6.04 4.76
C LYS A 40 -10.33 6.12 3.93
N LYS A 41 -10.01 7.29 3.37
CA LYS A 41 -8.74 7.50 2.64
C LYS A 41 -7.54 7.49 3.59
N ILE A 42 -7.64 8.16 4.74
CA ILE A 42 -6.60 8.17 5.78
C ILE A 42 -6.36 6.75 6.30
N GLN A 43 -7.42 6.03 6.71
CA GLN A 43 -7.31 4.63 7.18
C GLN A 43 -6.66 3.69 6.15
N LYS A 44 -6.77 4.00 4.85
CA LYS A 44 -6.17 3.19 3.78
C LYS A 44 -4.72 3.53 3.48
N LEU A 45 -4.16 4.58 4.09
CA LEU A 45 -2.73 4.81 4.08
C LEU A 45 -2.00 3.78 4.93
N SER A 46 -2.61 3.21 5.97
CA SER A 46 -2.06 2.10 6.75
C SER A 46 -2.27 0.76 6.00
N SER A 47 -1.20 0.18 5.47
CA SER A 47 -1.26 -1.03 4.65
C SER A 47 0.09 -1.75 4.58
N ALA A 48 0.13 -2.97 4.04
CA ALA A 48 1.39 -3.67 3.80
C ALA A 48 2.32 -2.94 2.78
N GLN A 49 1.82 -1.97 2.02
CA GLN A 49 2.60 -1.15 1.06
C GLN A 49 3.11 0.16 1.68
N THR A 50 2.74 0.40 2.93
CA THR A 50 3.04 1.64 3.63
C THR A 50 4.47 1.62 4.10
N LYS A 51 5.17 2.70 3.77
CA LYS A 51 6.52 2.94 4.25
C LYS A 51 6.45 3.84 5.48
N THR A 52 7.43 3.71 6.36
CA THR A 52 7.47 4.47 7.60
C THR A 52 8.78 5.24 7.72
N GLY A 53 8.81 6.25 8.58
CA GLY A 53 10.03 6.97 8.91
C GLY A 53 9.76 8.08 9.91
N THR A 54 10.76 8.94 10.10
CA THR A 54 10.65 10.13 10.94
C THR A 54 11.23 11.30 10.15
N LEU A 55 10.49 12.42 10.09
CA LEU A 55 11.01 13.63 9.47
C LEU A 55 12.08 14.26 10.35
N THR A 56 13.07 14.91 9.73
CA THR A 56 13.99 15.79 10.47
C THR A 56 13.22 17.01 10.95
N GLU A 57 13.42 17.40 12.21
CA GLU A 57 12.67 18.50 12.85
C GLU A 57 12.78 19.84 12.11
N ASP A 58 13.93 20.12 11.50
CA ASP A 58 14.21 21.34 10.72
C ASP A 58 13.84 21.22 9.23
N SER A 59 13.35 20.06 8.79
CA SER A 59 12.90 19.89 7.41
C SER A 59 11.72 20.81 7.11
N THR A 60 11.68 21.36 5.89
CA THR A 60 10.59 22.27 5.50
C THR A 60 9.22 21.59 5.65
N PHE A 61 9.12 20.31 5.32
CA PHE A 61 7.86 19.58 5.44
C PHE A 61 7.40 19.40 6.89
N ALA A 62 8.32 19.16 7.84
CA ALA A 62 8.00 19.08 9.26
C ALA A 62 7.48 20.42 9.79
N LEU A 63 8.18 21.52 9.48
CA LEU A 63 7.78 22.86 9.89
C LEU A 63 6.39 23.24 9.34
N LEU A 64 6.12 22.93 8.07
CA LEU A 64 4.80 23.16 7.47
C LEU A 64 3.71 22.29 8.10
N SER A 65 4.02 21.03 8.42
CA SER A 65 3.08 20.11 9.08
C SER A 65 2.70 20.63 10.48
N GLN A 66 3.68 21.10 11.25
CA GLN A 66 3.45 21.71 12.56
C GLN A 66 2.69 23.05 12.46
N GLN A 67 2.99 23.88 11.45
CA GLN A 67 2.27 25.13 11.20
C GLN A 67 0.75 24.88 11.02
N ALA A 68 0.35 23.73 10.47
CA ALA A 68 -1.04 23.40 10.20
C ALA A 68 -1.93 23.35 11.47
N GLU A 69 -1.35 23.17 12.66
CA GLU A 69 -2.09 23.23 13.91
C GLU A 69 -2.66 24.64 14.19
N HIS A 70 -1.88 25.68 13.86
CA HIS A 70 -2.21 27.07 14.18
C HIS A 70 -2.75 27.85 12.99
N ASP A 71 -2.26 27.56 11.78
CA ASP A 71 -2.60 28.26 10.54
C ASP A 71 -2.80 27.24 9.40
N PHE A 72 -3.91 26.50 9.50
CA PHE A 72 -4.19 25.33 8.69
C PHE A 72 -4.23 25.60 7.18
N LEU A 73 -5.00 26.59 6.72
CA LEU A 73 -5.17 26.84 5.29
C LEU A 73 -3.87 27.30 4.63
N ALA A 74 -3.12 28.19 5.29
CA ALA A 74 -1.84 28.64 4.74
C ALA A 74 -0.80 27.50 4.73
N ALA A 75 -0.79 26.66 5.78
CA ALA A 75 0.06 25.47 5.81
C ALA A 75 -0.33 24.46 4.73
N SER A 76 -1.64 24.19 4.53
CA SER A 76 -2.11 23.25 3.52
C SER A 76 -1.72 23.69 2.12
N GLU A 77 -1.89 24.97 1.80
CA GLU A 77 -1.42 25.57 0.55
C GLU A 77 0.08 25.33 0.36
N LYS A 78 0.92 25.72 1.33
CA LYS A 78 2.38 25.56 1.23
C LYS A 78 2.83 24.10 1.11
N ILE A 79 2.16 23.17 1.78
CA ILE A 79 2.42 21.73 1.66
C ILE A 79 2.16 21.29 0.22
N VAL A 80 0.99 21.66 -0.35
CA VAL A 80 0.65 21.32 -1.74
C VAL A 80 1.60 22.01 -2.72
N THR A 81 1.95 23.28 -2.51
CA THR A 81 2.93 23.99 -3.34
C THR A 81 4.26 23.26 -3.36
N ARG A 82 4.81 22.92 -2.19
CA ARG A 82 6.09 22.20 -2.09
C ARG A 82 6.05 20.85 -2.80
N TRP A 83 4.96 20.10 -2.62
CA TRP A 83 4.77 18.85 -3.35
C TRP A 83 4.70 19.09 -4.87
N TYR A 84 3.96 20.10 -5.32
CA TYR A 84 3.74 20.40 -6.73
C TYR A 84 5.02 20.84 -7.45
N GLU A 85 5.89 21.58 -6.77
CA GLU A 85 7.19 21.99 -7.33
C GLU A 85 8.03 20.80 -7.79
N ALA A 86 8.04 19.70 -7.04
CA ALA A 86 8.68 18.45 -7.45
C ALA A 86 7.82 17.67 -8.46
N TYR A 87 6.50 17.67 -8.27
CA TYR A 87 5.58 16.88 -9.10
C TYR A 87 5.52 17.33 -10.56
N LYS A 88 5.53 18.64 -10.80
CA LYS A 88 5.34 19.24 -12.13
C LYS A 88 6.45 18.91 -13.11
N GLU A 89 7.63 18.54 -12.63
CA GLU A 89 8.78 18.13 -13.45
C GLU A 89 8.57 16.77 -14.15
N SER A 90 7.58 15.98 -13.73
CA SER A 90 7.35 14.67 -14.33
C SER A 90 6.68 14.77 -15.70
N GLU A 91 7.11 13.93 -16.64
CA GLU A 91 6.53 13.86 -17.99
C GLU A 91 5.12 13.24 -17.99
N GLU A 92 4.87 12.25 -17.13
CA GLU A 92 3.65 11.41 -17.20
C GLU A 92 2.83 11.39 -15.90
N ALA A 93 3.17 12.23 -14.91
CA ALA A 93 2.37 12.27 -13.69
C ALA A 93 0.97 12.86 -13.98
N PRO A 94 -0.13 12.23 -13.53
CA PRO A 94 -1.49 12.62 -13.91
C PRO A 94 -2.00 13.90 -13.23
N SER A 95 -3.04 14.54 -13.77
CA SER A 95 -3.84 15.51 -13.01
C SER A 95 -4.53 14.83 -11.83
N ALA A 96 -4.71 15.58 -10.75
CA ALA A 96 -5.18 15.05 -9.48
C ALA A 96 -5.80 16.14 -8.61
N ASP A 97 -6.52 15.71 -7.58
CA ASP A 97 -6.83 16.55 -6.43
C ASP A 97 -6.00 16.14 -5.23
N VAL A 98 -5.72 17.12 -4.38
CA VAL A 98 -4.98 16.94 -3.13
C VAL A 98 -5.85 17.36 -1.96
N PHE A 99 -6.07 16.43 -1.04
CA PHE A 99 -6.66 16.73 0.25
C PHE A 99 -5.56 16.89 1.30
N VAL A 100 -5.67 17.94 2.10
CA VAL A 100 -4.90 18.06 3.34
C VAL A 100 -5.89 18.02 4.49
N ALA A 101 -5.60 17.25 5.55
CA ALA A 101 -6.47 17.16 6.71
C ALA A 101 -5.67 17.21 8.00
N LEU A 102 -6.15 18.00 8.97
CA LEU A 102 -5.69 17.99 10.35
C LEU A 102 -6.68 17.16 11.17
N TYR A 103 -6.20 16.15 11.88
CA TYR A 103 -7.08 15.24 12.62
C TYR A 103 -6.42 14.72 13.88
N GLU A 104 -7.24 14.22 14.80
CA GLU A 104 -6.79 13.50 15.98
C GLU A 104 -7.12 12.02 15.91
N GLU A 105 -6.20 11.21 16.42
CA GLU A 105 -6.33 9.78 16.57
C GLU A 105 -5.60 9.37 17.85
N ASP A 106 -6.27 8.61 18.73
CA ASP A 106 -5.73 8.19 20.02
C ASP A 106 -5.06 9.35 20.79
N THR A 107 -5.71 10.52 20.81
CA THR A 107 -5.25 11.77 21.45
C THR A 107 -3.98 12.40 20.87
N GLN A 108 -3.48 11.88 19.75
CA GLN A 108 -2.34 12.43 19.02
C GLN A 108 -2.83 13.21 17.80
N LEU A 109 -2.15 14.31 17.50
CA LEU A 109 -2.50 15.20 16.40
C LEU A 109 -1.70 14.83 15.15
N TYR A 110 -2.38 14.80 14.00
CA TYR A 110 -1.80 14.37 12.74
C TYR A 110 -2.17 15.31 11.60
N VAL A 111 -1.28 15.40 10.61
CA VAL A 111 -1.56 15.96 9.30
C VAL A 111 -1.52 14.87 8.25
N ALA A 112 -2.59 14.75 7.46
CA ALA A 112 -2.65 13.90 6.28
C ALA A 112 -2.54 14.75 5.01
N PHE A 113 -1.76 14.26 4.06
CA PHE A 113 -1.76 14.67 2.67
C PHE A 113 -2.20 13.47 1.82
N LEU A 114 -3.23 13.66 1.00
CA LEU A 114 -3.84 12.60 0.20
C LEU A 114 -4.00 13.09 -1.23
N LYS A 115 -3.24 12.50 -2.16
CA LYS A 115 -3.36 12.76 -3.58
C LYS A 115 -4.25 11.71 -4.23
N VAL A 116 -5.25 12.17 -4.98
CA VAL A 116 -6.21 11.31 -5.69
C VAL A 116 -6.21 11.69 -7.17
N ASN A 117 -5.75 10.76 -8.01
CA ASN A 117 -5.69 11.00 -9.45
C ASN A 117 -7.10 11.05 -10.04
N TYR A 118 -7.24 11.85 -11.09
CA TYR A 118 -8.44 11.83 -11.92
C TYR A 118 -8.58 10.54 -12.69
N HIS A 119 -9.82 10.12 -12.89
CA HIS A 119 -10.17 9.07 -13.83
C HIS A 119 -11.41 9.47 -14.62
N GLU A 120 -11.56 8.85 -15.80
CA GLU A 120 -12.73 9.02 -16.63
C GLU A 120 -13.89 8.15 -16.13
N GLY A 121 -15.09 8.70 -16.17
CA GLY A 121 -16.32 7.95 -15.98
C GLY A 121 -17.40 8.41 -16.93
N TYR A 122 -18.15 7.44 -17.41
CA TYR A 122 -19.28 7.66 -18.30
C TYR A 122 -20.54 7.89 -17.47
N THR A 123 -21.31 8.91 -17.82
CA THR A 123 -22.66 9.12 -17.27
C THR A 123 -23.62 9.50 -18.39
N HIS A 124 -24.90 9.61 -18.06
CA HIS A 124 -25.91 10.11 -18.98
C HIS A 124 -26.34 11.53 -18.60
N ILE A 125 -26.68 12.33 -19.58
CA ILE A 125 -27.50 13.53 -19.41
C ILE A 125 -28.81 13.32 -20.16
N VAL A 126 -29.90 13.79 -19.55
CA VAL A 126 -31.22 13.80 -20.17
C VAL A 126 -31.48 15.23 -20.59
N ASP A 127 -31.58 15.45 -21.89
CA ASP A 127 -31.92 16.73 -22.49
C ASP A 127 -33.34 16.67 -23.06
N SER A 128 -34.05 17.80 -23.02
CA SER A 128 -35.39 17.92 -23.58
C SER A 128 -35.48 19.17 -24.43
N ASP A 129 -35.74 19.00 -25.71
CA ASP A 129 -35.96 20.09 -26.66
C ASP A 129 -37.33 19.96 -27.37
N GLU A 130 -37.60 20.85 -28.32
CA GLU A 130 -38.85 20.82 -29.11
C GLU A 130 -39.02 19.54 -29.96
N ALA A 131 -37.94 18.78 -30.18
CA ALA A 131 -37.95 17.52 -30.92
C ALA A 131 -38.17 16.28 -30.02
N GLY A 132 -38.07 16.44 -28.70
CA GLY A 132 -38.45 15.43 -27.71
C GLY A 132 -37.40 15.19 -26.62
N LEU A 133 -37.49 14.03 -25.97
CA LEU A 133 -36.57 13.58 -24.94
C LEU A 133 -35.35 12.90 -25.58
N LYS A 134 -34.16 13.42 -25.31
CA LYS A 134 -32.88 12.89 -25.80
C LYS A 134 -31.99 12.49 -24.62
N ASN A 135 -31.51 11.26 -24.66
CA ASN A 135 -30.52 10.76 -23.70
C ASN A 135 -29.15 10.73 -24.37
N GLU A 136 -28.16 11.40 -23.78
CA GLU A 136 -26.79 11.44 -24.29
C GLU A 136 -25.82 10.79 -23.31
N LEU A 137 -24.83 10.06 -23.85
CA LEU A 137 -23.72 9.53 -23.09
C LEU A 137 -22.60 10.59 -23.05
N ILE A 138 -22.21 11.01 -21.85
CA ILE A 138 -21.13 11.98 -21.63
C ILE A 138 -20.01 11.38 -20.78
N ILE A 139 -18.81 11.95 -20.88
CA ILE A 139 -17.62 11.53 -20.13
C ILE A 139 -17.22 12.64 -19.18
N HIS A 140 -17.15 12.34 -17.88
CA HIS A 140 -16.48 13.18 -16.88
C HIS A 140 -15.04 12.71 -16.70
N ARG A 141 -14.08 13.60 -16.91
CA ARG A 141 -12.64 13.27 -16.85
C ARG A 141 -11.96 13.56 -15.53
N ALA A 142 -12.59 14.34 -14.65
CA ALA A 142 -12.06 14.76 -13.35
C ALA A 142 -12.76 14.04 -12.19
N LEU A 143 -13.06 12.75 -12.33
CA LEU A 143 -13.67 11.99 -11.23
C LEU A 143 -12.61 11.52 -10.24
N LEU A 144 -12.93 11.61 -8.95
CA LEU A 144 -12.09 11.13 -7.86
C LEU A 144 -12.45 9.71 -7.47
N SER A 145 -11.44 8.89 -7.20
CA SER A 145 -11.64 7.49 -6.80
C SER A 145 -12.53 7.38 -5.56
N SER A 146 -13.35 6.34 -5.49
CA SER A 146 -14.33 6.16 -4.42
C SER A 146 -13.68 6.04 -3.03
N LYS A 147 -14.46 6.24 -1.95
CA LYS A 147 -14.00 6.07 -0.56
C LYS A 147 -13.41 4.69 -0.25
N SER A 148 -13.80 3.65 -1.01
CA SER A 148 -13.30 2.29 -0.83
C SER A 148 -11.94 2.03 -1.49
N GLN A 149 -11.47 2.94 -2.34
CA GLN A 149 -10.13 2.86 -2.93
C GLN A 149 -9.17 3.68 -2.08
N LYS A 150 -7.88 3.32 -2.04
CA LYS A 150 -6.85 4.11 -1.36
C LYS A 150 -6.57 5.42 -2.11
N ALA A 151 -5.85 6.34 -1.47
CA ALA A 151 -5.21 7.44 -2.20
C ALA A 151 -4.15 6.89 -3.14
N ASP A 152 -3.88 7.60 -4.24
CA ASP A 152 -2.83 7.19 -5.19
C ASP A 152 -1.45 7.34 -4.57
N GLU A 153 -1.27 8.45 -3.86
CA GLU A 153 -0.12 8.77 -3.04
C GLU A 153 -0.60 9.49 -1.79
N GLY A 154 0.14 9.41 -0.70
CA GLY A 154 -0.19 10.18 0.49
C GLY A 154 0.79 9.95 1.62
N ILE A 155 0.74 10.83 2.61
CA ILE A 155 1.54 10.78 3.82
C ILE A 155 0.69 11.24 5.00
N VAL A 156 0.80 10.53 6.13
CA VAL A 156 0.32 10.96 7.44
C VAL A 156 1.55 11.25 8.29
N VAL A 157 1.55 12.39 8.98
CA VAL A 157 2.62 12.80 9.91
C VAL A 157 2.02 13.00 11.30
N ASN A 158 2.57 12.33 12.30
CA ASN A 158 2.29 12.60 13.71
C ASN A 158 2.99 13.89 14.12
N LEU A 159 2.26 14.90 14.57
CA LEU A 159 2.83 16.22 14.88
C LEU A 159 3.61 16.23 16.21
N GLY A 160 3.40 15.25 17.09
CA GLY A 160 4.09 15.16 18.36
C GLY A 160 5.51 14.59 18.26
N ASN A 161 5.74 13.61 17.37
CA ASN A 161 7.05 12.95 17.23
C ASN A 161 7.59 12.92 15.79
N LEU A 162 6.89 13.51 14.83
CA LEU A 162 7.25 13.59 13.40
C LEU A 162 7.45 12.24 12.71
N SER A 163 7.00 11.15 13.34
CA SER A 163 6.87 9.86 12.65
C SER A 163 5.82 9.98 11.56
N TYR A 164 6.05 9.28 10.45
CA TYR A 164 5.15 9.31 9.31
C TYR A 164 4.92 7.94 8.70
N GLU A 165 3.79 7.84 8.03
CA GLU A 165 3.38 6.74 7.17
C GLU A 165 3.13 7.27 5.77
N MET A 166 3.66 6.60 4.73
CA MET A 166 3.50 7.08 3.36
C MET A 166 3.28 5.97 2.33
N ILE A 167 2.54 6.32 1.30
CA ILE A 167 2.41 5.58 0.04
C ILE A 167 2.83 6.54 -1.07
N GLU A 168 3.79 6.11 -1.89
CA GLU A 168 4.32 6.92 -3.00
C GLU A 168 4.41 6.09 -4.29
N LYS A 169 4.36 6.77 -5.42
CA LYS A 169 4.50 6.17 -6.74
C LYS A 169 5.78 6.63 -7.43
N LYS A 170 6.23 5.80 -8.38
CA LYS A 170 7.29 6.20 -9.31
C LYS A 170 6.67 6.87 -10.51
N TYR A 171 7.23 8.01 -10.90
CA TYR A 171 6.93 8.67 -12.15
C TYR A 171 8.20 8.90 -12.96
N PRO A 172 8.11 9.07 -14.29
CA PRO A 172 9.25 9.42 -15.11
C PRO A 172 9.62 10.89 -14.92
N PHE A 173 10.90 11.13 -14.67
CA PHE A 173 11.53 12.45 -14.62
C PHE A 173 12.77 12.39 -15.51
N SER A 174 12.80 13.17 -16.60
CA SER A 174 13.88 13.13 -17.59
C SER A 174 14.15 11.71 -18.11
N GLY A 175 13.08 10.97 -18.42
CA GLY A 175 13.13 9.58 -18.87
C GLY A 175 13.41 8.51 -17.80
N GLU A 176 13.73 8.85 -16.54
CA GLU A 176 13.97 7.88 -15.48
C GLU A 176 12.80 7.76 -14.50
N LYS A 177 12.32 6.53 -14.26
CA LYS A 177 11.28 6.25 -13.25
C LYS A 177 11.85 6.22 -11.84
N ARG A 178 11.61 7.28 -11.08
CA ARG A 178 12.10 7.43 -9.69
C ARG A 178 10.98 7.77 -8.70
N LEU A 179 11.26 7.52 -7.42
CA LEU A 179 10.45 8.02 -6.31
C LEU A 179 10.83 9.49 -6.08
N TYR A 180 9.84 10.37 -6.02
CA TYR A 180 10.05 11.82 -5.85
C TYR A 180 9.49 12.33 -4.52
N PHE A 181 8.40 11.74 -4.03
CA PHE A 181 7.75 12.19 -2.80
C PHE A 181 8.73 12.08 -1.61
N SER A 182 9.24 10.88 -1.34
CA SER A 182 10.22 10.67 -0.26
C SER A 182 11.49 11.51 -0.44
N THR A 183 12.02 11.55 -1.66
CA THR A 183 13.36 12.09 -1.94
C THR A 183 13.43 13.60 -2.08
N GLN A 184 12.41 14.24 -2.65
CA GLN A 184 12.41 15.68 -2.99
C GLN A 184 11.38 16.48 -2.20
N VAL A 185 10.24 15.88 -1.84
CA VAL A 185 9.18 16.61 -1.13
C VAL A 185 9.45 16.61 0.36
N ILE A 186 9.68 15.45 0.96
CA ILE A 186 9.92 15.32 2.41
C ILE A 186 11.39 15.12 2.77
N GLU A 187 12.26 14.93 1.76
CA GLU A 187 13.72 14.79 1.91
C GLU A 187 14.12 13.72 2.93
N SER A 188 13.40 12.61 2.94
CA SER A 188 13.57 11.51 3.88
C SER A 188 13.90 10.19 3.17
N ARG A 189 14.54 9.28 3.90
CA ARG A 189 14.78 7.89 3.48
C ARG A 189 13.83 6.97 4.25
N PRO A 190 12.61 6.71 3.76
CA PRO A 190 11.67 5.86 4.45
C PRO A 190 12.20 4.42 4.56
N ALA A 191 11.87 3.77 5.67
CA ALA A 191 12.03 2.33 5.81
C ALA A 191 11.17 1.60 4.76
N PRO A 192 11.67 0.49 4.19
CA PRO A 192 10.88 -0.31 3.25
C PRO A 192 9.55 -0.76 3.86
N SER A 193 8.53 -0.82 3.02
CA SER A 193 7.25 -1.39 3.42
C SER A 193 7.37 -2.90 3.69
N LEU A 194 6.40 -3.44 4.42
CA LEU A 194 6.29 -4.88 4.63
C LEU A 194 6.30 -5.66 3.31
N GLU A 195 5.54 -5.20 2.31
CA GLU A 195 5.46 -5.85 1.00
C GLU A 195 6.79 -5.81 0.24
N GLU A 196 7.56 -4.72 0.37
CA GLU A 196 8.91 -4.63 -0.19
C GLU A 196 9.87 -5.61 0.50
N ASN A 197 9.87 -5.66 1.84
CA ASN A 197 10.69 -6.59 2.61
C ASN A 197 10.36 -8.06 2.27
N VAL A 198 9.07 -8.43 2.26
CA VAL A 198 8.64 -9.78 1.87
C VAL A 198 9.04 -10.11 0.44
N ARG A 199 8.99 -9.15 -0.48
CA ARG A 199 9.39 -9.36 -1.87
C ARG A 199 10.90 -9.64 -1.99
N VAL A 200 11.73 -8.94 -1.22
CA VAL A 200 13.18 -9.19 -1.15
C VAL A 200 13.44 -10.60 -0.60
N ILE A 201 12.85 -10.91 0.57
CA ILE A 201 12.94 -12.22 1.21
C ILE A 201 12.55 -13.34 0.25
N LYS A 202 11.39 -13.22 -0.41
CA LYS A 202 10.91 -14.22 -1.36
C LYS A 202 11.90 -14.45 -2.50
N LYS A 203 12.45 -13.38 -3.09
CA LYS A 203 13.42 -13.50 -4.20
C LYS A 203 14.70 -14.19 -3.76
N VAL A 204 15.23 -13.83 -2.59
CA VAL A 204 16.46 -14.44 -2.06
C VAL A 204 16.21 -15.89 -1.68
N ALA A 205 15.08 -16.19 -1.03
CA ALA A 205 14.69 -17.57 -0.69
C ALA A 205 14.57 -18.45 -1.92
N GLU A 206 13.90 -18.00 -2.99
CA GLU A 206 13.81 -18.74 -4.26
C GLU A 206 15.18 -19.00 -4.88
N LYS A 207 16.08 -18.00 -4.86
CA LYS A 207 17.43 -18.13 -5.42
C LYS A 207 18.29 -19.10 -4.63
N ILE A 208 18.27 -19.03 -3.30
CA ILE A 208 19.04 -19.92 -2.43
C ILE A 208 18.43 -21.32 -2.47
N GLY A 209 17.12 -21.47 -2.38
CA GLY A 209 16.42 -22.76 -2.47
C GLY A 209 16.75 -23.53 -3.75
N ALA A 210 16.82 -22.84 -4.89
CA ALA A 210 17.25 -23.45 -6.15
C ALA A 210 18.70 -23.98 -6.12
N LYS A 211 19.61 -23.36 -5.37
CA LYS A 211 21.00 -23.83 -5.21
C LYS A 211 21.10 -25.09 -4.34
N PHE A 212 20.13 -25.33 -3.47
CA PHE A 212 20.10 -26.44 -2.53
C PHE A 212 19.01 -27.47 -2.86
N GLU A 213 18.52 -27.48 -4.11
CA GLU A 213 17.53 -28.44 -4.64
C GLU A 213 16.18 -28.48 -3.90
N ASN A 214 15.81 -27.40 -3.21
CA ASN A 214 14.50 -27.30 -2.58
C ASN A 214 13.42 -26.96 -3.63
N PRO A 215 12.29 -27.71 -3.69
CA PRO A 215 11.20 -27.39 -4.60
C PRO A 215 10.68 -25.97 -4.41
N LYS A 216 10.51 -25.24 -5.52
CA LYS A 216 10.13 -23.82 -5.49
C LYS A 216 8.81 -23.55 -4.74
N HIS A 217 7.85 -24.45 -4.83
CA HIS A 217 6.55 -24.28 -4.18
C HIS A 217 6.65 -24.38 -2.65
N ASP A 218 7.49 -25.29 -2.14
CA ASP A 218 7.76 -25.45 -0.71
C ASP A 218 8.44 -24.20 -0.14
N VAL A 219 9.49 -23.70 -0.81
CA VAL A 219 10.20 -22.49 -0.38
C VAL A 219 9.28 -21.28 -0.29
N ILE A 220 8.36 -21.12 -1.24
CA ILE A 220 7.40 -19.99 -1.23
C ILE A 220 6.38 -20.16 -0.10
N ALA A 221 5.92 -21.38 0.16
CA ALA A 221 5.00 -21.66 1.26
C ALA A 221 5.66 -21.41 2.62
N ASP A 222 6.91 -21.87 2.79
CA ASP A 222 7.69 -21.67 4.01
C ASP A 222 7.99 -20.20 4.29
N VAL A 223 8.31 -19.42 3.25
CA VAL A 223 8.45 -17.95 3.40
C VAL A 223 7.13 -17.32 3.84
N LYS A 224 6.00 -17.72 3.26
CA LYS A 224 4.70 -17.11 3.60
C LYS A 224 4.28 -17.42 5.03
N GLU A 225 4.46 -18.64 5.48
CA GLU A 225 4.19 -19.01 6.86
C GLU A 225 5.15 -18.30 7.81
N ALA A 226 6.45 -18.28 7.50
CA ALA A 226 7.41 -17.56 8.32
C ALA A 226 7.03 -16.08 8.46
N VAL A 227 6.56 -15.45 7.38
CA VAL A 227 6.02 -14.08 7.44
C VAL A 227 4.74 -14.03 8.26
N TYR A 228 3.80 -14.95 8.07
CA TYR A 228 2.51 -14.98 8.79
C TYR A 228 2.72 -15.11 10.30
N ASP A 229 3.44 -16.14 10.77
CA ASP A 229 3.65 -16.42 12.18
C ASP A 229 4.43 -15.28 12.86
N VAL A 230 5.44 -14.72 12.18
CA VAL A 230 6.23 -13.63 12.73
C VAL A 230 5.42 -12.33 12.83
N VAL A 231 4.51 -12.09 11.88
CA VAL A 231 3.59 -10.95 11.96
C VAL A 231 2.59 -11.12 13.10
N GLU A 232 2.10 -12.34 13.33
CA GLU A 232 1.19 -12.69 14.42
C GLU A 232 1.87 -12.52 15.79
N GLU A 233 3.09 -13.03 15.96
CA GLU A 233 3.81 -13.05 17.24
C GLU A 233 4.53 -11.73 17.58
N SER A 234 5.41 -11.24 16.71
CA SER A 234 6.31 -10.11 17.01
C SER A 234 5.96 -8.83 16.28
N GLY A 235 5.23 -8.93 15.15
CA GLY A 235 4.95 -7.82 14.27
C GLY A 235 6.21 -7.17 13.69
N GLN A 236 7.28 -7.94 13.50
CA GLN A 236 8.50 -7.52 12.81
C GLN A 236 9.05 -8.72 12.07
N ILE A 237 9.19 -8.67 10.75
CA ILE A 237 9.85 -9.77 10.03
C ILE A 237 11.32 -9.81 10.45
N ASP A 238 11.77 -10.96 10.96
CA ASP A 238 13.17 -11.29 11.23
C ASP A 238 13.69 -12.27 10.17
N ALA A 239 14.69 -11.85 9.38
CA ALA A 239 15.32 -12.67 8.36
C ALA A 239 15.92 -13.97 8.91
N LYS A 240 16.40 -13.98 10.16
CA LYS A 240 16.94 -15.17 10.81
C LYS A 240 15.85 -16.20 11.09
N VAL A 241 14.69 -15.75 11.57
CA VAL A 241 13.53 -16.62 11.81
C VAL A 241 13.02 -17.20 10.49
N VAL A 242 12.94 -16.37 9.43
CA VAL A 242 12.57 -16.83 8.09
C VAL A 242 13.58 -17.84 7.56
N ALA A 243 14.88 -17.59 7.72
CA ALA A 243 15.94 -18.52 7.29
C ALA A 243 15.81 -19.89 7.97
N GLN A 244 15.59 -19.92 9.28
CA GLN A 244 15.44 -21.17 10.05
C GLN A 244 14.22 -21.97 9.59
N LYS A 245 13.08 -21.31 9.33
CA LYS A 245 11.88 -22.00 8.82
C LYS A 245 12.07 -22.56 7.42
N VAL A 246 12.62 -21.75 6.51
CA VAL A 246 12.75 -22.11 5.09
C VAL A 246 13.85 -23.16 4.85
N PHE A 247 14.96 -23.07 5.57
CA PHE A 247 16.14 -23.91 5.32
C PHE A 247 16.39 -24.97 6.40
N LYS A 248 15.58 -25.01 7.47
CA LYS A 248 15.61 -26.04 8.52
C LYS A 248 17.03 -26.28 9.02
N ASP A 249 17.61 -27.45 8.85
CA ASP A 249 18.96 -27.77 9.37
C ASP A 249 20.11 -27.32 8.45
N ASN A 250 19.82 -26.74 7.28
CA ASN A 250 20.85 -26.31 6.33
C ASN A 250 21.45 -24.95 6.74
N VAL A 251 22.42 -24.99 7.67
CA VAL A 251 23.13 -23.81 8.20
C VAL A 251 23.77 -22.97 7.10
N SER A 252 24.36 -23.60 6.09
CA SER A 252 24.99 -22.89 4.96
C SER A 252 23.97 -22.08 4.16
N ALA A 253 22.79 -22.64 3.90
CA ALA A 253 21.70 -21.94 3.22
C ALA A 253 21.12 -20.82 4.09
N GLN A 254 21.00 -21.02 5.40
CA GLN A 254 20.56 -19.98 6.33
C GLN A 254 21.51 -18.78 6.34
N MET A 255 22.82 -19.01 6.44
CA MET A 255 23.82 -17.93 6.45
C MET A 255 23.85 -17.17 5.12
N ALA A 256 23.88 -17.90 3.99
CA ALA A 256 23.85 -17.30 2.67
C ALA A 256 22.57 -16.48 2.42
N PHE A 257 21.43 -16.95 2.93
CA PHE A 257 20.18 -16.21 2.86
C PHE A 257 20.24 -14.91 3.67
N GLN A 258 20.72 -14.96 4.93
CA GLN A 258 20.80 -13.78 5.81
C GLN A 258 21.72 -12.70 5.24
N GLU A 259 22.88 -13.08 4.69
CA GLU A 259 23.79 -12.13 4.03
C GLU A 259 23.14 -11.52 2.78
N GLU A 260 22.53 -12.35 1.93
CA GLU A 260 22.01 -11.88 0.65
C GLU A 260 20.74 -11.01 0.80
N VAL A 261 19.89 -11.23 1.82
CA VAL A 261 18.74 -10.34 2.04
C VAL A 261 19.18 -8.93 2.43
N VAL A 262 20.17 -8.80 3.31
CA VAL A 262 20.72 -7.50 3.73
C VAL A 262 21.37 -6.78 2.55
N GLU A 263 22.16 -7.49 1.74
CA GLU A 263 22.76 -6.92 0.51
C GLU A 263 21.70 -6.41 -0.47
N LYS A 264 20.53 -7.08 -0.53
CA LYS A 264 19.41 -6.69 -1.40
C LYS A 264 18.49 -5.62 -0.81
N GLY A 265 18.88 -5.00 0.31
CA GLY A 265 18.17 -3.85 0.90
C GLY A 265 17.01 -4.23 1.81
N TYR A 266 16.98 -5.47 2.32
CA TYR A 266 16.15 -5.79 3.48
C TYR A 266 16.66 -4.99 4.68
N VAL A 267 15.74 -4.31 5.35
CA VAL A 267 16.01 -3.61 6.61
C VAL A 267 15.29 -4.38 7.70
N ASP A 268 16.08 -4.91 8.63
CA ASP A 268 15.59 -5.54 9.84
C ASP A 268 14.84 -4.47 10.67
N GLN A 269 13.78 -4.86 11.38
CA GLN A 269 13.05 -3.98 12.30
C GLN A 269 12.15 -2.88 11.69
N ALA A 270 11.57 -3.06 10.50
CA ALA A 270 10.44 -2.19 10.11
C ALA A 270 9.25 -2.45 11.07
N PRO A 271 8.82 -1.50 11.91
CA PRO A 271 7.73 -1.73 12.85
C PRO A 271 6.44 -2.02 12.07
N LEU A 272 5.77 -3.15 12.35
CA LEU A 272 4.44 -3.38 11.81
C LEU A 272 3.42 -2.71 12.72
N LEU A 273 2.79 -1.67 12.17
CA LEU A 273 1.61 -1.06 12.75
C LEU A 273 0.53 -2.12 12.96
N ARG A 274 -0.30 -1.94 13.98
CA ARG A 274 -1.36 -2.89 14.36
C ARG A 274 -2.28 -3.23 13.19
N GLU A 275 -2.58 -2.26 12.33
CA GLU A 275 -3.44 -2.43 11.16
C GLU A 275 -2.76 -3.21 10.04
N VAL A 276 -1.43 -3.06 9.92
CA VAL A 276 -0.64 -3.85 8.99
C VAL A 276 -0.65 -5.32 9.40
N ARG A 277 -0.70 -5.65 10.71
CA ARG A 277 -0.84 -7.04 11.18
C ARG A 277 -2.13 -7.69 10.67
N GLU A 278 -3.29 -7.08 10.89
CA GLU A 278 -4.59 -7.63 10.46
C GLU A 278 -4.71 -7.79 8.93
N ILE A 279 -4.16 -6.84 8.17
CA ILE A 279 -4.16 -6.89 6.70
C ILE A 279 -3.22 -8.00 6.21
N THR A 280 -2.11 -8.20 6.91
CA THR A 280 -1.09 -9.18 6.58
C THR A 280 -1.57 -10.60 6.89
N GLU A 281 -2.23 -10.83 8.02
CA GLU A 281 -2.90 -12.10 8.33
C GLU A 281 -3.85 -12.50 7.19
N LYS A 282 -4.68 -11.58 6.71
CA LYS A 282 -5.61 -11.85 5.59
C LYS A 282 -4.91 -12.15 4.27
N LYS A 283 -3.79 -11.47 3.98
CA LYS A 283 -3.06 -11.58 2.71
C LYS A 283 -2.15 -12.81 2.66
N TYR A 284 -1.46 -13.10 3.76
CA TYR A 284 -0.46 -14.16 3.86
C TYR A 284 -1.02 -15.46 4.41
N GLY A 285 -2.13 -15.43 5.16
CA GLY A 285 -2.88 -16.60 5.64
C GLY A 285 -3.49 -17.49 4.54
N LYS A 286 -3.31 -17.14 3.26
CA LYS A 286 -3.85 -17.88 2.11
C LYS A 286 -2.78 -18.12 1.04
N GLN A 287 -2.79 -19.33 0.50
CA GLN A 287 -2.00 -19.74 -0.65
C GLN A 287 -2.86 -19.72 -1.91
N LYS A 288 -2.46 -18.92 -2.90
CA LYS A 288 -3.06 -18.93 -4.24
C LYS A 288 -2.18 -19.77 -5.16
N LEU A 289 -2.72 -20.86 -5.65
CA LEU A 289 -2.05 -21.80 -6.55
C LEU A 289 -2.71 -21.72 -7.93
N LYS A 290 -1.89 -21.72 -8.97
CA LYS A 290 -2.35 -21.88 -10.35
C LYS A 290 -1.72 -23.14 -10.91
N LEU A 291 -2.54 -24.11 -11.23
CA LEU A 291 -2.11 -25.38 -11.81
C LEU A 291 -1.95 -25.24 -13.33
N SER A 292 -1.14 -26.10 -13.93
CA SER A 292 -0.83 -26.06 -15.37
C SER A 292 -2.06 -26.29 -16.26
N ASN A 293 -3.07 -26.98 -15.75
CA ASN A 293 -4.34 -27.21 -16.41
C ASN A 293 -5.35 -26.04 -16.27
N GLY A 294 -4.93 -24.92 -15.68
CA GLY A 294 -5.75 -23.71 -15.56
C GLY A 294 -6.61 -23.62 -14.28
N ILE A 295 -6.60 -24.65 -13.43
CA ILE A 295 -7.30 -24.59 -12.13
C ILE A 295 -6.57 -23.61 -11.21
N GLU A 296 -7.34 -22.69 -10.60
CA GLU A 296 -6.86 -21.77 -9.57
C GLU A 296 -7.45 -22.15 -8.21
N LEU A 297 -6.60 -22.35 -7.20
CA LEU A 297 -6.98 -22.73 -5.85
C LEU A 297 -6.56 -21.63 -4.88
N ILE A 298 -7.46 -21.26 -3.95
CA ILE A 298 -7.14 -20.38 -2.83
C ILE A 298 -7.33 -21.18 -1.54
N VAL A 299 -6.24 -21.58 -0.92
CA VAL A 299 -6.22 -22.51 0.21
C VAL A 299 -5.70 -21.78 1.45
N PRO A 300 -6.37 -21.84 2.62
CA PRO A 300 -5.81 -21.38 3.89
C PRO A 300 -4.45 -22.06 4.20
N LEU A 301 -3.52 -21.37 4.86
CA LEU A 301 -2.17 -21.90 5.13
C LEU A 301 -2.17 -23.19 5.97
N ASP A 302 -3.03 -23.25 6.98
CA ASP A 302 -3.27 -24.40 7.86
C ASP A 302 -3.74 -25.63 7.07
N VAL A 303 -4.63 -25.42 6.08
CA VAL A 303 -5.09 -26.48 5.18
C VAL A 303 -3.98 -26.89 4.22
N TYR A 304 -3.22 -25.93 3.67
CA TYR A 304 -2.17 -26.18 2.67
C TYR A 304 -1.09 -27.15 3.18
N ARG A 305 -0.79 -27.12 4.48
CA ARG A 305 0.28 -27.91 5.10
C ARG A 305 -0.16 -29.23 5.68
N ASN A 306 -1.47 -29.48 5.78
CA ASN A 306 -1.97 -30.71 6.35
C ASN A 306 -2.09 -31.78 5.25
N PRO A 307 -1.23 -32.83 5.24
CA PRO A 307 -1.28 -33.89 4.22
C PRO A 307 -2.57 -34.71 4.26
N GLU A 308 -3.32 -34.64 5.37
CA GLU A 308 -4.64 -35.26 5.52
C GLU A 308 -5.75 -34.44 4.85
N LEU A 309 -5.50 -33.17 4.50
CA LEU A 309 -6.45 -32.28 3.84
C LEU A 309 -6.05 -31.97 2.39
N ILE A 310 -4.76 -31.78 2.11
CA ILE A 310 -4.25 -31.59 0.75
C ILE A 310 -2.88 -32.26 0.58
N GLU A 311 -2.71 -32.96 -0.55
CA GLU A 311 -1.49 -33.71 -0.85
C GLU A 311 -1.01 -33.41 -2.27
N PHE A 312 0.30 -33.18 -2.41
CA PHE A 312 0.99 -33.00 -3.68
C PHE A 312 1.89 -34.21 -3.94
N THR A 313 1.64 -34.93 -5.01
CA THR A 313 2.43 -36.11 -5.40
C THR A 313 3.12 -35.86 -6.72
N ASN A 314 4.47 -35.95 -6.73
CA ASN A 314 5.25 -35.93 -7.95
C ASN A 314 5.25 -37.33 -8.57
N ASN A 315 4.73 -37.43 -9.79
CA ASN A 315 4.68 -38.69 -10.52
C ASN A 315 6.02 -38.95 -11.24
N PRO A 316 6.33 -40.23 -11.55
CA PRO A 316 7.56 -40.59 -12.27
C PRO A 316 7.70 -39.95 -13.66
N ASP A 317 6.58 -39.53 -14.27
CA ASP A 317 6.52 -38.85 -15.57
C ASP A 317 6.77 -37.34 -15.47
N GLY A 318 7.05 -36.81 -14.26
CA GLY A 318 7.29 -35.40 -14.00
C GLY A 318 6.01 -34.56 -13.82
N THR A 319 4.83 -35.17 -13.84
CA THR A 319 3.57 -34.47 -13.54
C THR A 319 3.33 -34.37 -12.03
N ILE A 320 2.50 -33.40 -11.62
CA ILE A 320 2.12 -33.20 -10.21
C ILE A 320 0.63 -33.50 -10.06
N SER A 321 0.30 -34.44 -9.19
CA SER A 321 -1.07 -34.72 -8.76
C SER A 321 -1.38 -33.94 -7.49
N VAL A 322 -2.55 -33.31 -7.44
CA VAL A 322 -3.06 -32.59 -6.25
C VAL A 322 -4.32 -33.30 -5.77
N THR A 323 -4.28 -33.83 -4.54
CA THR A 323 -5.41 -34.52 -3.92
C THR A 323 -5.97 -33.66 -2.79
N ILE A 324 -7.26 -33.34 -2.85
CA ILE A 324 -7.99 -32.64 -1.77
C ILE A 324 -8.84 -33.68 -1.04
N LYS A 325 -8.66 -33.80 0.27
CA LYS A 325 -9.23 -34.83 1.13
C LYS A 325 -10.23 -34.21 2.11
N ASN A 326 -11.08 -35.04 2.72
CA ASN A 326 -12.05 -34.64 3.74
C ASN A 326 -12.99 -33.49 3.31
N VAL A 327 -13.56 -33.61 2.10
CA VAL A 327 -14.54 -32.66 1.55
C VAL A 327 -15.94 -33.25 1.67
N ASP A 328 -16.77 -32.71 2.57
CA ASP A 328 -18.14 -33.18 2.77
C ASP A 328 -19.10 -32.71 1.66
N GLU A 329 -18.90 -31.49 1.16
CA GLU A 329 -19.77 -30.88 0.16
C GLU A 329 -18.98 -29.96 -0.79
N VAL A 330 -19.33 -29.99 -2.07
CA VAL A 330 -18.81 -29.09 -3.09
C VAL A 330 -19.94 -28.19 -3.56
N ILE A 331 -19.88 -26.92 -3.18
CA ILE A 331 -20.91 -25.92 -3.49
C ILE A 331 -20.41 -25.00 -4.59
N ASN A 332 -21.23 -24.82 -5.64
CA ASN A 332 -20.96 -23.84 -6.68
C ASN A 332 -21.37 -22.43 -6.19
N ARG A 333 -20.44 -21.47 -6.18
CA ARG A 333 -20.74 -20.06 -5.89
C ARG A 333 -20.60 -19.25 -7.18
N LEU A 334 -21.71 -18.63 -7.60
CA LEU A 334 -21.77 -17.68 -8.72
C LEU A 334 -21.09 -16.36 -8.38
#